data_AF-A0A0A8K6C1-F1
#
_entry.id   AF-A0A0A8K6C1-F1
#
_cell.length_a   1.000
_cell.length_b   1.000
_cell.length_c   1.000
_cell.angle_alpha   90.00
_cell.angle_beta   90.00
_cell.angle_gamma   90.00
#
_symmetry.space_group_name_H-M   'P 1'
#
loop_
_entity.id
_entity.type
_entity.pdbx_description
1 polymer ?
#
loop_
_entity_poly.entity_id
_entity_poly.type
_entity_poly.pdbx_seq_one_letter_code
_entity_poly.pdbx_strand_id
1 'polypeptide(L)' 'MAVKYALEDGFGKIVMCGIPMDMRMGRIDGREGWPSAQRYLRRFEEALPYMQDKVRSMSGRTKDLLGPPTPEWLLGQ' A
#
# COMPACT_ATOMS: atom_id res chain seq x y z
N MET A 1 -8.26 -3.87 -2.07
CA MET A 1 -9.26 -4.10 -3.13
C MET A 1 -8.93 -3.30 -4.38
N ALA A 2 -8.74 -1.97 -4.32
CA ALA A 2 -8.36 -1.15 -5.48
C ALA A 2 -7.08 -1.62 -6.20
N VAL A 3 -6.03 -1.98 -5.46
CA VAL A 3 -4.78 -2.52 -6.05
C VAL A 3 -5.03 -3.76 -6.91
N LYS A 4 -5.91 -4.66 -6.47
CA LYS A 4 -6.23 -5.88 -7.22
C LYS A 4 -6.81 -5.55 -8.59
N TYR A 5 -7.82 -4.67 -8.63
CA TYR A 5 -8.44 -4.24 -9.87
C TYR A 5 -7.45 -3.53 -10.80
N ALA A 6 -6.61 -2.63 -10.27
CA ALA A 6 -5.58 -1.99 -11.09
C ALA A 6 -4.58 -2.99 -11.69
N LEU A 7 -4.21 -4.04 -10.95
CA LEU A 7 -3.37 -5.12 -11.48
C LEU A 7 -4.10 -5.92 -12.58
N GLU A 8 -5.40 -6.20 -12.40
CA GLU A 8 -6.23 -6.91 -13.37
C GLU A 8 -6.48 -6.08 -14.65
N ASP A 9 -6.57 -4.75 -14.52
CA ASP A 9 -6.68 -3.80 -15.63
C ASP A 9 -5.32 -3.56 -16.35
N GLY A 10 -4.24 -4.20 -15.89
CA GLY A 10 -2.93 -4.18 -16.55
C GLY A 10 -2.00 -3.05 -16.12
N PHE A 11 -2.32 -2.31 -15.06
CA PHE A 11 -1.41 -1.28 -14.55
C PHE A 11 -0.14 -1.90 -13.93
N GLY A 12 1.02 -1.43 -14.40
CA GLY A 12 2.34 -1.88 -13.92
C GLY A 12 2.97 -0.98 -12.85
N LYS A 13 2.46 0.23 -12.64
CA LYS A 13 2.94 1.19 -11.64
C LYS A 13 1.77 1.80 -10.88
N ILE A 14 1.56 1.36 -9.65
CA ILE A 14 0.44 1.73 -8.78
C ILE A 14 1.01 2.39 -7.52
N VAL A 15 0.54 3.61 -7.22
CA VAL A 15 0.91 4.32 -6.00
C VAL A 15 -0.28 4.35 -5.05
N MET A 16 -0.07 3.85 -3.83
CA MET A 16 -1.03 3.93 -2.74
C MET A 16 -0.83 5.22 -1.94
N CYS A 17 -1.92 5.96 -1.77
CA CYS A 17 -1.98 7.18 -0.96
C CYS A 17 -3.02 7.02 0.16
N GLY A 18 -2.69 7.49 1.37
CA GLY A 18 -3.65 7.56 2.48
C GLY A 18 -4.00 6.23 3.16
N ILE A 19 -3.21 5.17 2.96
CA ILE A 19 -3.43 3.84 3.55
C ILE A 19 -2.18 3.43 4.34
N PRO A 20 -1.90 4.05 5.51
CA PRO A 20 -0.68 3.78 6.26
C PRO A 20 -0.65 2.39 6.91
N MET A 21 -1.81 1.74 7.13
CA MET A 21 -1.93 0.49 7.89
C MET A 21 -1.18 0.51 9.23
N ASP A 22 -1.19 1.67 9.88
CA ASP A 22 -0.64 1.87 11.21
C ASP A 22 -1.79 1.95 12.21
N MET A 23 -1.74 1.13 13.26
CA MET A 23 -2.77 1.10 14.32
C MET A 23 -2.85 2.41 15.10
N ARG A 24 -1.77 3.20 15.13
CA ARG A 24 -1.72 4.51 15.81
C ARG A 24 -2.30 5.63 14.95
N MET A 25 -2.44 5.41 13.64
CA MET A 25 -3.00 6.40 12.73
C MET A 25 -4.51 6.19 12.57
N GLY A 26 -5.24 7.30 12.58
CA GLY A 26 -6.66 7.30 12.31
C GLY A 26 -6.96 7.00 10.83
N ARG A 27 -8.23 6.69 10.57
CA ARG A 27 -8.77 6.62 9.21
C ARG A 27 -9.30 8.00 8.80
N ILE A 28 -9.72 8.11 7.53
CA ILE A 28 -10.39 9.32 7.02
C ILE A 28 -11.73 9.64 7.73
N ASP A 29 -12.22 8.75 8.59
CA ASP A 29 -13.44 8.93 9.39
C ASP A 29 -13.23 9.73 10.69
N GLY A 30 -12.02 10.27 10.91
CA GLY A 30 -11.71 11.13 12.05
C GLY A 30 -11.57 10.40 13.39
N ARG A 31 -11.67 9.07 13.41
CA ARG A 31 -11.45 8.27 14.62
C ARG A 31 -9.96 8.08 14.87
N GLU A 32 -9.56 8.18 16.13
CA GLU A 32 -8.20 7.84 16.54
C GLU A 32 -7.97 6.34 16.45
N GLY A 33 -6.81 5.98 15.90
CA GLY A 33 -6.36 4.61 15.77
C GLY A 33 -7.13 3.77 14.75
N TRP A 34 -6.49 2.67 14.35
CA TRP A 34 -7.06 1.72 13.41
C TRP A 34 -6.74 0.28 13.86
N PRO A 35 -7.47 -0.28 14.83
CA PRO A 35 -7.16 -1.61 15.39
C PRO A 35 -7.15 -2.73 14.35
N SER A 36 -8.01 -2.62 13.34
CA SER A 36 -8.06 -3.60 12.24
C SER A 36 -6.93 -3.45 11.22
N ALA A 37 -6.09 -2.40 11.30
CA ALA A 37 -4.95 -2.19 10.40
C ALA A 37 -4.01 -3.39 10.36
N GLN A 38 -3.73 -4.02 11.51
CA GLN A 38 -2.84 -5.18 11.58
C GLN A 38 -3.37 -6.38 10.77
N ARG A 39 -4.68 -6.63 10.85
CA ARG A 39 -5.32 -7.70 10.06
C ARG A 39 -5.21 -7.42 8.57
N TYR A 40 -5.39 -6.16 8.15
CA TYR A 40 -5.24 -5.80 6.75
C TYR A 40 -3.78 -5.85 6.30
N LEU A 41 -2.83 -5.40 7.12
CA LEU A 41 -1.40 -5.47 6.82
C LEU A 41 -0.96 -6.92 6.56
N ARG A 42 -1.43 -7.88 7.37
CA ARG A 42 -1.17 -9.31 7.12
C ARG A 42 -1.64 -9.75 5.72
N ARG A 43 -2.80 -9.28 5.26
CA ARG A 43 -3.28 -9.58 3.89
C ARG A 43 -2.40 -8.94 2.82
N PHE A 44 -1.78 -7.80 3.11
CA PHE A 44 -0.79 -7.20 2.22
C PHE A 44 0.50 -8.03 2.18
N GLU A 45 0.97 -8.53 3.32
CA GLU A 45 2.13 -9.43 3.39
C GLU A 45 1.86 -10.72 2.59
N GLU A 46 0.68 -11.34 2.77
CA GLU A 46 0.25 -12.53 2.01
C GLU A 46 0.20 -12.26 0.49
N ALA A 47 -0.19 -11.05 0.09
CA ALA A 47 -0.31 -10.65 -1.31
C ALA A 47 0.98 -10.03 -1.89
N LEU A 48 2.05 -9.90 -1.09
CA LEU A 48 3.29 -9.25 -1.51
C LEU A 48 3.89 -9.80 -2.82
N PRO A 49 3.90 -11.12 -3.08
CA PRO A 49 4.41 -11.68 -4.33
C PRO A 49 3.71 -11.14 -5.60
N TYR A 50 2.47 -10.67 -5.47
CA TYR A 50 1.70 -10.10 -6.59
C TYR A 50 1.87 -8.58 -6.73
N MET A 51 2.42 -7.92 -5.71
CA MET A 51 2.45 -6.46 -5.59
C MET A 51 3.87 -5.87 -5.64
N GLN A 52 4.87 -6.59 -5.15
CA GLN A 52 6.19 -6.04 -4.80
C GLN A 52 6.92 -5.25 -5.89
N ASP A 53 6.71 -5.55 -7.17
CA ASP A 53 7.38 -4.85 -8.27
C ASP A 53 6.54 -3.70 -8.84
N LYS A 54 5.22 -3.75 -8.61
CA LYS A 54 4.22 -2.91 -9.28
C LYS A 54 3.56 -1.89 -8.37
N VAL A 55 3.68 -2.05 -7.06
CA VAL A 55 2.95 -1.25 -6.08
C VAL A 55 3.91 -0.59 -5.11
N ARG A 56 3.72 0.71 -4.87
CA ARG A 56 4.45 1.50 -3.87
C ARG A 56 3.48 2.27 -2.98
N SER A 57 3.92 2.68 -1.79
CA SER A 57 3.08 3.44 -0.86
C SER A 57 3.79 4.69 -0.34
N MET A 58 3.02 5.77 -0.17
CA MET A 58 3.53 7.04 0.33
C MET A 58 3.77 7.08 1.85
N SER A 59 3.16 6.19 2.63
CA SER A 59 3.11 6.36 4.10
C SER A 59 2.99 5.06 4.91
N GLY A 60 3.40 5.13 6.18
CA GLY A 60 3.15 4.12 7.20
C GLY A 60 3.74 2.74 6.91
N ARG A 61 3.16 1.71 7.53
CA ARG A 61 3.57 0.31 7.42
C ARG A 61 3.48 -0.24 5.99
N THR A 62 2.58 0.27 5.16
CA THR A 62 2.52 -0.12 3.75
C THR A 62 3.71 0.42 2.95
N LYS A 63 4.24 1.61 3.30
CA LYS A 63 5.51 2.11 2.73
C LYS A 63 6.68 1.25 3.17
N ASP A 64 6.71 0.84 4.43
CA ASP A 64 7.78 -0.04 4.94
C ASP A 64 7.77 -1.41 4.23
N LEU A 65 6.58 -1.93 3.94
CA LEU A 65 6.39 -3.22 3.26
C LEU A 65 6.64 -3.17 1.75
N LEU A 66 6.11 -2.15 1.06
CA LEU A 66 6.12 -2.08 -0.41
C LEU A 66 7.23 -1.18 -0.97
N GLY A 67 7.85 -0.36 -0.12
CA GLY A 67 8.74 0.71 -0.52
C GLY A 67 8.01 2.01 -0.92
N PRO A 68 8.72 3.15 -0.89
CA PRO A 68 8.22 4.42 -1.39
C PRO A 68 8.25 4.47 -2.92
N PRO A 69 7.34 5.22 -3.57
CA PRO A 69 7.48 5.52 -4.99
C PRO A 69 8.65 6.49 -5.17
N THR A 70 9.71 6.03 -5.83
CA THR A 70 10.86 6.89 -6.18
C THR A 70 10.77 7.31 -7.65
N PRO A 71 11.43 8.43 -8.04
CA PRO A 71 11.55 8.80 -9.45
C PRO A 71 12.11 7.66 -10.31
N GLU A 72 13.11 6.93 -9.84
CA GLU A 72 13.74 5.82 -10.54
C GLU A 72 12.72 4.71 -10.83
N TRP A 73 11.95 4.30 -9.81
CA TRP A 73 10.88 3.32 -9.98
C TRP A 73 9.79 3.80 -10.94
N LEU A 74 9.38 5.08 -10.85
CA LEU A 74 8.38 5.68 -11.73
C LEU A 74 8.84 5.77 -13.18
N LEU A 75 10.14 5.97 -13.42
CA LEU A 75 10.73 6.06 -14.76
C LEU A 75 11.19 4.70 -15.30
N GLY A 76 11.32 3.68 -14.45
CA GLY A 76 11.78 2.34 -14.84
C GLY A 76 13.28 2.29 -15.12
N GLN A 77 14.04 3.09 -14.38
CA GLN A 77 15.51 3.18 -14.44
C GLN A 77 16.14 2.33 -13.33
#